data_AF-G7MBN8-F1
#
_entry.id   AF-G7MBN8-F1
#
_cell.length_a   1.000
_cell.length_b   1.000
_cell.length_c   1.000
_cell.angle_alpha   90.00
_cell.angle_beta   90.00
_cell.angle_gamma   90.00
#
_symmetry.space_group_name_H-M   'P 1'
#
loop_
_entity.id
_entity.type
_entity.pdbx_description
1 polymer ?
#
loop_
_entity_poly.entity_id
_entity_poly.type
_entity_poly.pdbx_seq_one_letter_code
_entity_poly.pdbx_strand_id
1 'polypeptide(L)' 'MDIKLISDNKTVNIEHEIINKNSGTHYINVDDRQELGNELDRLYKKGIFDKYKMSYTYTVHDDYIVFLLYKTFEFII' A
#
# COMPACT_ATOMS: atom_id res chain seq x y z
N MET A 1 -9.67 0.47 12.69
CA MET A 1 -10.14 -0.69 11.92
C MET A 1 -8.98 -1.05 11.01
N ASP A 2 -8.33 -2.19 11.25
CA ASP A 2 -7.23 -2.67 10.40
C ASP A 2 -7.86 -3.28 9.15
N ILE A 3 -7.61 -2.67 7.99
CA ILE A 3 -8.09 -3.22 6.72
C ILE A 3 -7.16 -4.39 6.36
N LYS A 4 -7.76 -5.56 6.17
CA LYS A 4 -7.06 -6.81 5.89
C LYS A 4 -7.20 -7.14 4.41
N LEU A 5 -6.34 -6.59 3.57
CA LEU A 5 -6.33 -6.93 2.15
C LEU A 5 -5.74 -8.33 1.98
N ILE A 6 -6.42 -9.18 1.20
CA ILE A 6 -5.89 -10.51 0.91
C ILE A 6 -4.88 -10.37 -0.22
N SER A 7 -3.60 -10.62 0.10
CA SER A 7 -2.52 -10.78 -0.88
C SER A 7 -1.81 -12.10 -0.63
N ASP A 8 -1.66 -12.93 -1.66
CA ASP A 8 -1.01 -14.25 -1.57
C ASP A 8 -1.57 -15.14 -0.43
N ASN A 9 -2.89 -15.14 -0.25
CA ASN A 9 -3.61 -15.81 0.86
C ASN A 9 -3.20 -15.33 2.26
N LYS A 10 -2.62 -14.13 2.39
CA LYS A 10 -2.27 -13.50 3.66
C LYS A 10 -2.95 -12.14 3.77
N THR A 11 -3.35 -11.82 5.00
CA THR A 11 -3.73 -10.47 5.37
C THR A 11 -2.50 -9.56 5.32
N VAL A 12 -2.54 -8.52 4.50
CA VAL A 12 -1.55 -7.44 4.49
C VAL A 12 -2.10 -6.22 5.20
N ASN A 13 -1.31 -5.66 6.13
CA ASN A 13 -1.57 -4.37 6.76
C ASN A 13 -0.62 -3.33 6.14
N ILE A 14 -1.13 -2.55 5.18
CA ILE A 14 -0.34 -1.56 4.44
C ILE A 14 0.29 -0.52 5.39
N GLU A 15 -0.43 -0.09 6.43
CA GLU A 15 0.10 0.85 7.43
C GLU A 15 1.36 0.29 8.11
N HIS A 16 1.34 -0.99 8.48
CA HIS A 16 2.46 -1.67 9.13
C HIS A 16 3.67 -1.81 8.20
N GLU A 17 3.44 -2.17 6.93
CA GLU A 17 4.49 -2.25 5.92
C GLU A 17 5.17 -0.88 5.71
N ILE A 18 4.41 0.21 5.67
CA ILE A 18 4.94 1.57 5.55
C ILE A 18 5.75 1.97 6.80
N ILE A 19 5.21 1.74 8.00
CA ILE A 19 5.87 2.10 9.26
C ILE A 19 7.21 1.38 9.41
N ASN A 20 7.25 0.10 9.03
CA ASN A 20 8.46 -0.72 9.04
C ASN A 20 9.37 -0.48 7.83
N LYS A 21 8.94 0.35 6.87
CA LYS A 21 9.66 0.65 5.64
C LYS A 21 9.96 -0.58 4.80
N ASN A 22 9.06 -1.56 4.83
CA ASN A 22 9.13 -2.71 3.98
C ASN A 22 8.74 -2.29 2.56
N SER A 23 9.45 -2.84 1.57
CA SER A 23 9.16 -2.62 0.16
C SER A 23 8.83 -3.95 -0.47
N GLY A 24 7.90 -3.95 -1.42
CA GLY A 24 7.43 -5.19 -2.01
C GLY A 24 6.18 -5.00 -2.85
N THR A 25 5.87 -6.04 -3.61
CA THR A 25 4.66 -6.14 -4.41
C THR A 25 3.65 -7.01 -3.69
N HIS A 26 2.39 -6.58 -3.71
CA HIS A 26 1.23 -7.29 -3.17
C HIS A 26 0.20 -7.48 -4.29
N TYR A 27 -0.36 -8.68 -4.40
CA TYR A 27 -1.42 -9.03 -5.34
C TYR A 27 -2.75 -9.04 -4.61
N ILE A 28 -3.52 -7.96 -4.72
CA ILE A 28 -4.76 -7.76 -3.98
C ILE A 28 -5.93 -8.20 -4.85
N ASN A 29 -6.98 -8.78 -4.26
CA ASN A 29 -8.20 -9.11 -5.01
C ASN A 29 -8.82 -7.81 -5.59
N VAL A 30 -9.23 -7.85 -6.86
CA VAL A 30 -9.89 -6.70 -7.52
C VAL A 30 -11.19 -6.26 -6.81
N ASP A 31 -11.89 -7.18 -6.14
CA ASP A 31 -13.08 -6.88 -5.34
C ASP A 31 -12.77 -5.95 -4.15
N ASP A 32 -11.54 -5.99 -3.62
CA ASP A 32 -11.09 -5.16 -2.50
C ASP A 32 -10.66 -3.74 -2.95
N ARG A 33 -10.84 -3.38 -4.22
CA ARG A 33 -10.40 -2.09 -4.79
C ARG A 33 -10.87 -0.88 -3.98
N GLN A 34 -12.14 -0.89 -3.56
CA GLN A 34 -12.71 0.22 -2.80
C GLN A 34 -12.08 0.32 -1.41
N GLU A 35 -11.84 -0.82 -0.76
CA GLU A 35 -11.20 -0.87 0.55
C GLU A 35 -9.74 -0.39 0.48
N LEU A 36 -8.99 -0.85 -0.54
CA LEU A 36 -7.64 -0.36 -0.82
C LEU A 36 -7.64 1.15 -1.02
N GLY A 37 -8.56 1.69 -1.83
CA GLY A 37 -8.67 3.13 -2.07
C GLY A 37 -8.94 3.93 -0.79
N ASN A 38 -9.87 3.46 0.04
CA ASN A 38 -10.19 4.09 1.32
C ASN A 38 -9.00 4.06 2.29
N GLU A 39 -8.25 2.95 2.33
CA GLU A 39 -7.08 2.81 3.16
C GLU A 39 -5.96 3.76 2.73
N LEU A 40 -5.68 3.83 1.42
CA LEU A 40 -4.65 4.72 0.88
C LEU A 40 -4.99 6.20 1.13
N ASP A 41 -6.25 6.61 0.96
CA ASP A 41 -6.71 7.96 1.28
C ASP A 41 -6.58 8.26 2.78
N ARG A 42 -6.94 7.32 3.66
CA ARG A 42 -6.75 7.45 5.10
C ARG A 42 -5.27 7.64 5.45
N LEU A 43 -4.38 6.83 4.88
CA LEU A 43 -2.93 6.90 5.13
C LEU A 43 -2.30 8.18 4.58
N TYR A 44 -2.77 8.64 3.43
CA TYR A 44 -2.36 9.91 2.83
C TYR A 44 -2.76 11.09 3.72
N LYS A 45 -4.01 11.15 4.19
CA LYS A 45 -4.50 12.17 5.13
C LYS A 45 -3.75 12.19 6.47
N LYS A 46 -3.23 11.03 6.91
CA LYS A 46 -2.37 10.91 8.10
C LYS A 46 -0.91 11.35 7.87
N GLY A 47 -0.52 11.65 6.61
CA GLY A 47 0.86 11.99 6.25
C GLY A 47 1.85 10.85 6.47
N ILE A 48 1.39 9.59 6.47
CA ILE A 48 2.22 8.43 6.83
C ILE A 48 3.29 8.15 5.76
N PHE A 49 2.94 8.27 4.49
CA PHE A 49 3.88 8.08 3.38
C PHE A 49 5.10 9.00 3.50
N ASP A 50 4.86 10.31 3.65
CA ASP A 50 5.93 11.30 3.81
C ASP A 50 6.75 11.08 5.09
N LYS A 51 6.06 10.85 6.22
CA LYS A 51 6.70 10.62 7.53
C LYS A 51 7.69 9.45 7.50
N TYR A 52 7.35 8.37 6.81
CA TYR A 52 8.18 7.16 6.75
C TYR A 52 9.03 7.07 5.49
N LYS A 53 8.98 8.08 4.60
CA LYS A 53 9.69 8.13 3.30
C LYS A 53 9.37 6.91 2.43
N MET A 54 8.08 6.64 2.31
CA MET A 54 7.55 5.54 1.49
C MET A 54 6.60 6.10 0.45
N SER A 55 6.51 5.44 -0.69
CA SER A 55 5.58 5.75 -1.76
C SER A 55 5.03 4.46 -2.34
N TYR A 56 3.97 4.56 -3.13
CA TYR A 56 3.33 3.40 -3.75
C TYR A 56 2.92 3.68 -5.18
N THR A 57 2.67 2.61 -5.92
CA THR A 57 1.93 2.63 -7.18
C THR A 57 1.05 1.39 -7.24
N TYR A 58 -0.06 1.45 -7.98
CA TYR A 58 -0.83 0.24 -8.25
C TYR A 58 -1.43 0.24 -9.64
N THR A 59 -1.63 -0.96 -10.17
CA THR A 59 -2.32 -1.21 -11.44
C THR A 59 -3.45 -2.21 -11.22
N VAL A 60 -4.59 -1.97 -11.86
CA VAL A 60 -5.77 -2.83 -11.77
C VAL A 60 -5.82 -3.70 -13.03
N HIS A 61 -5.92 -5.00 -12.84
CA HIS A 61 -6.18 -6.02 -13.85
C HIS A 61 -7.61 -6.58 -13.68
N ASP A 62 -8.01 -7.51 -14.55
CA ASP A 62 -9.37 -8.05 -14.56
C ASP A 62 -9.73 -8.80 -13.27
N ASP A 63 -8.77 -9.47 -12.65
CA ASP A 63 -8.96 -10.35 -11.49
C ASP A 63 -8.12 -9.96 -10.25
N TYR A 64 -7.15 -9.05 -10.39
CA TYR A 64 -6.32 -8.59 -9.28
C TYR A 64 -5.80 -7.15 -9.44
N ILE A 65 -5.27 -6.62 -8.36
CA ILE A 65 -4.55 -5.35 -8.30
C ILE A 65 -3.10 -5.64 -7.94
N VAL A 66 -2.16 -5.17 -8.75
CA VAL A 66 -0.74 -5.15 -8.39
C VAL A 66 -0.47 -3.88 -7.62
N PHE A 67 -0.19 -4.00 -6.32
CA PHE A 67 0.18 -2.88 -5.45
C PHE A 67 1.67 -2.98 -5.09
N LEU A 68 2.44 -1.96 -5.48
CA LEU A 68 3.87 -1.88 -5.21
C LEU A 68 4.15 -0.80 -4.18
N LEU A 69 4.77 -1.17 -3.06
CA LEU A 69 5.26 -0.26 -2.03
C LEU A 69 6.78 -0.15 -2.13
N TYR A 70 7.31 1.08 -2.12
CA TYR A 70 8.74 1.34 -2.28
C TYR A 70 9.21 2.53 -1.43
N LYS A 71 10.50 2.54 -1.10
CA LYS A 71 11.13 3.66 -0.38
C LYS A 71 11.27 4.86 -1.31
N THR A 72 10.86 6.03 -0.83
CA THR A 72 11.09 7.29 -1.53
C THR A 72 12.57 7.63 -1.42
N PHE A 73 13.21 7.88 -2.56
CA PHE A 73 14.57 8.41 -2.57
C PHE A 73 14.52 9.91 -2.31
N GLU A 74 15.24 10.36 -1.29
CA GLU A 74 15.58 11.78 -1.16
C GLU A 74 16.83 12.03 -2.00
N PHE A 75 16.69 12.81 -3.08
CA PHE A 75 17.85 13.40 -3.73
C PHE A 75 18.39 14.49 -2.80
N ILE A 76 19.58 14.27 -2.25
CA ILE A 76 20.37 15.36 -1.68
C ILE A 76 20.97 16.08 -2.90
N ILE A 77 20.39 17.23 -3.24
CA ILE A 77 20.92 18.16 -4.24
C ILE A 77 21.86 19.14 -3.54
#